data_AF-A0A7J9FHV6-F1
#
_entry.id   AF-A0A7J9FHV6-F1
#
_cell.length_a   1.000
_cell.length_b   1.000
_cell.length_c   1.000
_cell.angle_alpha   90.00
_cell.angle_beta   90.00
_cell.angle_gamma   90.00
#
_symmetry.space_group_name_H-M   'P 1'
#
loop_
_entity.id
_entity.type
_entity.pdbx_description
1 polymer ?
#
loop_
_entity_poly.entity_id
_entity_poly.type
_entity_poly.pdbx_seq_one_letter_code
_entity_poly.pdbx_strand_id
1 'polypeptide(L)'
;MEEYMPIALVSCGYPLLTIASFVGMDDSITEETFIWAFNDPKICRASNTICRLMSDIVSHKFEQERGHVSSAVECYMKQHGVSMQEAYNEFYKQINNAWKDINEECLKPTAAAPRSALNRILNLARVMDLFHK
;
A
#
# COMPACT_ATOMS: atom_id res chain seq x y z
N MET A 1 1.96 -9.60 -12.85
CA MET A 1 2.24 -8.30 -12.22
C MET A 1 1.55 -7.15 -12.91
N GLU A 2 1.64 -7.05 -14.24
CA GLU A 2 1.01 -5.97 -15.01
C GLU A 2 -0.52 -5.95 -14.86
N GLU A 3 -1.17 -7.11 -14.89
CA GLU A 3 -2.62 -7.21 -14.67
C GLU A 3 -2.99 -7.26 -13.18
N TYR A 4 -2.16 -7.93 -12.37
CA TYR A 4 -2.45 -8.16 -10.95
C TYR A 4 -2.38 -6.87 -10.13
N MET A 5 -1.27 -6.12 -10.21
CA MET A 5 -1.02 -5.02 -9.29
C MET A 5 -2.05 -3.88 -9.38
N PRO A 6 -2.50 -3.43 -10.56
CA PRO A 6 -3.53 -2.40 -10.64
C PRO A 6 -4.82 -2.77 -9.91
N ILE A 7 -5.23 -4.04 -10.00
CA ILE A 7 -6.43 -4.55 -9.30
C ILE A 7 -6.13 -4.70 -7.80
N ALA A 8 -4.99 -5.29 -7.48
CA ALA A 8 -4.60 -5.62 -6.12
C ALA A 8 -4.41 -4.38 -5.22
N LEU A 9 -3.94 -3.26 -5.78
CA LEU A 9 -3.82 -1.98 -5.07
C LEU A 9 -5.18 -1.36 -4.74
N VAL A 10 -6.21 -1.65 -5.54
CA VAL A 10 -7.59 -1.20 -5.26
C VAL A 10 -8.28 -2.16 -4.28
N SER A 11 -8.13 -3.47 -4.49
CA SER A 11 -8.82 -4.50 -3.72
C SER A 11 -8.22 -4.76 -2.33
N CYS A 12 -7.04 -4.23 -2.01
CA CYS A 12 -6.46 -4.34 -0.67
C CYS A 12 -7.21 -3.52 0.40
N GLY A 13 -8.21 -2.73 0.01
CA GLY A 13 -9.08 -1.99 0.92
C GLY A 13 -8.46 -0.71 1.50
N TYR A 14 -7.15 -0.52 1.38
CA TYR A 14 -6.44 0.67 1.87
C TYR A 14 -6.84 1.99 1.19
N PRO A 15 -7.18 2.05 -0.11
CA PRO A 15 -7.71 3.28 -0.70
C PRO A 15 -9.00 3.73 0.00
N LEU A 16 -9.94 2.79 0.19
CA LEU A 16 -11.20 3.06 0.89
C LEU A 16 -10.94 3.43 2.36
N LEU A 17 -10.11 2.66 3.06
CA LEU A 17 -9.79 2.90 4.47
C LEU A 17 -9.16 4.27 4.67
N THR A 18 -8.26 4.70 3.78
CA THR A 18 -7.64 6.02 3.83
C THR A 18 -8.70 7.11 3.78
N ILE A 19 -9.56 7.09 2.76
CA ILE A 19 -10.64 8.07 2.57
C ILE A 19 -11.62 8.06 3.74
N ALA A 20 -12.08 6.87 4.15
CA ALA A 20 -13.01 6.72 5.27
C ALA A 20 -12.41 7.24 6.57
N SER A 21 -11.10 7.05 6.78
CA SER A 21 -10.42 7.49 8.01
C SER A 21 -10.35 9.00 8.13
N PHE A 22 -10.40 9.75 7.03
CA PHE A 22 -10.42 11.21 7.07
C PHE A 22 -11.72 11.78 7.64
N VAL A 23 -12.81 11.00 7.59
CA VAL A 23 -14.08 11.39 8.20
C VAL A 23 -13.90 11.50 9.71
N GLY A 24 -14.24 12.66 10.27
CA GLY A 24 -14.13 12.96 11.71
C GLY A 24 -12.76 13.48 12.15
N MET A 25 -11.87 13.88 11.24
CA MET A 25 -10.56 14.50 11.56
C MET A 25 -10.60 16.04 11.73
N ASP A 26 -11.70 16.57 12.28
CA ASP A 26 -11.96 17.99 12.54
C ASP A 26 -11.63 18.93 11.35
N ASP A 27 -11.48 20.23 11.60
CA ASP A 27 -11.23 21.28 10.58
C ASP A 27 -9.90 21.13 9.83
N SER A 28 -9.09 20.11 10.16
CA SER A 28 -7.80 19.86 9.52
C SER A 28 -7.91 19.16 8.17
N ILE A 29 -9.07 18.63 7.81
CA ILE A 29 -9.34 17.95 6.54
C ILE A 29 -10.41 18.72 5.78
N THR A 30 -10.12 19.07 4.52
CA THR A 30 -11.04 19.79 3.64
C THR A 30 -11.52 18.91 2.49
N GLU A 31 -12.51 19.38 1.72
CA GLU A 31 -12.92 18.74 0.47
C GLU A 31 -11.73 18.55 -0.50
N GLU A 32 -10.83 19.53 -0.56
CA GLU A 32 -9.61 19.44 -1.36
C GLU A 32 -8.72 18.27 -0.92
N THR A 33 -8.68 17.95 0.37
CA THR A 33 -7.95 16.77 0.86
C THR A 33 -8.57 15.47 0.41
N PHE A 34 -9.91 15.37 0.36
CA PHE A 34 -10.59 14.21 -0.18
C PHE A 34 -10.31 14.04 -1.68
N ILE A 35 -10.42 15.12 -2.46
CA ILE A 35 -10.12 15.11 -3.89
C ILE A 35 -8.65 14.75 -4.14
N TRP A 36 -7.72 15.34 -3.38
CA TRP A 36 -6.31 15.02 -3.47
C TRP A 36 -6.04 13.54 -3.20
N ALA A 37 -6.55 12.98 -2.11
CA ALA A 37 -6.33 11.57 -1.77
C ALA A 37 -7.02 10.60 -2.73
N PHE A 38 -8.20 10.98 -3.27
CA PHE A 38 -8.92 10.18 -4.27
C PHE A 38 -8.18 10.10 -5.61
N ASN A 39 -7.41 11.13 -5.97
CA ASN A 39 -6.57 11.17 -7.17
C ASN A 39 -5.26 10.36 -7.04
N ASP A 40 -5.20 9.42 -6.11
CA ASP A 40 -4.12 8.43 -5.93
C ASP A 40 -2.71 9.06 -5.89
N PRO A 41 -2.47 10.00 -4.95
CA PRO A 41 -1.20 10.68 -4.81
C PRO A 41 -0.12 9.67 -4.37
N LYS A 42 1.14 10.06 -4.57
CA LYS A 42 2.30 9.19 -4.37
C LYS A 42 2.30 8.48 -3.01
N ILE A 43 1.96 9.18 -1.93
CA ILE A 43 1.86 8.61 -0.57
C ILE A 43 0.75 7.56 -0.42
N CYS A 44 -0.42 7.75 -1.05
CA CYS A 44 -1.51 6.77 -1.03
C CYS A 44 -1.10 5.51 -1.81
N ARG A 45 -0.56 5.69 -3.03
CA ARG A 45 -0.05 4.58 -3.85
C ARG A 45 1.02 3.77 -3.11
N ALA A 46 1.93 4.46 -2.42
CA ALA A 46 2.97 3.83 -1.62
C ALA A 46 2.38 3.04 -0.44
N SER A 47 1.44 3.61 0.31
CA SER A 47 0.75 2.93 1.41
C SER A 47 0.00 1.68 0.95
N ASN A 48 -0.74 1.77 -0.17
CA ASN A 48 -1.44 0.65 -0.79
C ASN A 48 -0.46 -0.46 -1.23
N THR A 49 0.70 -0.07 -1.77
CA THR A 49 1.75 -1.00 -2.20
C THR A 49 2.34 -1.75 -1.02
N ILE A 50 2.66 -1.05 0.08
CA ILE A 50 3.14 -1.68 1.32
C ILE A 50 2.10 -2.67 1.83
N CYS A 51 0.84 -2.25 1.94
CA CYS A 51 -0.23 -3.12 2.38
C CYS A 51 -0.33 -4.39 1.52
N ARG A 52 -0.42 -4.24 0.21
CA ARG A 52 -0.65 -5.39 -0.66
C ARG A 52 0.54 -6.35 -0.64
N LEU A 53 1.75 -5.85 -0.84
CA LEU A 53 2.93 -6.72 -0.92
C LEU A 53 3.25 -7.37 0.42
N MET A 54 3.14 -6.65 1.54
CA MET A 54 3.35 -7.25 2.87
C MET A 54 2.32 -8.35 3.14
N SER A 55 1.04 -8.09 2.86
CA SER A 55 0.01 -9.10 3.04
C SER A 55 0.26 -10.31 2.14
N ASP A 56 0.56 -10.13 0.85
CA ASP A 56 0.85 -11.24 -0.07
C ASP A 56 2.05 -12.07 0.38
N ILE A 57 3.13 -11.45 0.86
CA ILE A 57 4.32 -12.18 1.33
C ILE A 57 3.98 -13.03 2.56
N VAL A 58 3.33 -12.45 3.55
CA VAL A 58 3.11 -13.11 4.85
C VAL A 58 2.02 -14.18 4.78
N SER A 59 0.95 -13.94 4.03
CA SER A 59 -0.12 -14.94 3.87
C SER A 59 0.23 -16.03 2.86
N HIS A 60 1.21 -15.80 1.98
CA HIS A 60 1.54 -16.63 0.82
C HIS A 60 1.45 -18.15 1.06
N LYS A 61 2.25 -18.68 2.00
CA LYS A 61 2.34 -20.14 2.21
C LYS A 61 1.01 -20.72 2.68
N PHE A 62 0.38 -20.06 3.65
CA PHE A 62 -0.92 -20.48 4.17
C PHE A 62 -2.01 -20.42 3.09
N GLU A 63 -2.00 -19.37 2.26
CA GLU A 63 -2.96 -19.20 1.16
C GLU A 63 -2.76 -20.26 0.06
N GLN A 64 -1.52 -20.62 -0.25
CA GLN A 64 -1.23 -21.72 -1.16
C GLN A 64 -1.65 -23.08 -0.60
N GLU A 65 -1.39 -23.35 0.68
CA GLU A 65 -1.78 -24.61 1.33
C GLU A 65 -3.30 -24.86 1.29
N ARG A 66 -4.11 -23.80 1.43
CA ARG A 66 -5.58 -23.91 1.39
C ARG A 66 -6.18 -23.79 -0.03
N GLY A 67 -5.35 -23.72 -1.07
CA GLY A 67 -5.80 -23.59 -2.47
C GLY A 67 -6.47 -22.25 -2.79
N HIS A 68 -5.98 -21.15 -2.19
CA HIS A 68 -6.45 -19.82 -2.52
C HIS A 68 -5.99 -19.38 -3.93
N VAL A 69 -6.56 -18.29 -4.43
CA VAL A 69 -6.17 -17.73 -5.73
C VAL A 69 -4.73 -17.22 -5.70
N SER A 70 -4.12 -17.09 -6.88
CA SER A 70 -2.74 -16.58 -7.03
C SER A 70 -2.57 -15.18 -6.44
N SER A 71 -1.52 -15.00 -5.65
CA SER A 71 -1.07 -13.72 -5.10
C SER A 71 -0.07 -13.03 -6.04
N ALA A 72 0.49 -11.88 -5.62
CA ALA A 72 1.61 -11.26 -6.33
C ALA A 72 2.76 -12.25 -6.56
N VAL A 73 3.02 -13.17 -5.63
CA VAL A 73 4.17 -14.07 -5.68
C VAL A 73 4.08 -15.01 -6.88
N GLU A 74 2.97 -15.73 -7.04
CA GLU A 74 2.74 -16.60 -8.19
C GLU A 74 2.73 -15.81 -9.49
N CYS A 75 2.07 -14.65 -9.48
CA CYS A 75 2.01 -13.78 -10.66
C CYS A 75 3.41 -13.32 -11.09
N TYR A 76 4.30 -12.99 -10.16
CA TYR A 76 5.67 -12.55 -10.45
C TYR A 76 6.55 -13.71 -10.91
N MET A 77 6.52 -14.83 -10.20
CA MET A 77 7.27 -16.04 -10.57
C MET A 77 6.89 -16.51 -11.98
N LYS A 78 5.59 -16.55 -12.29
CA LYS A 78 5.10 -16.95 -13.61
C LYS A 78 5.49 -15.97 -14.71
N GLN A 79 5.41 -14.66 -14.44
CA GLN A 79 5.73 -13.63 -15.44
C GLN A 79 7.22 -13.56 -15.76
N HIS A 80 8.09 -13.76 -14.77
CA HIS A 80 9.53 -13.55 -14.91
C HIS A 80 10.36 -14.84 -14.91
N GLY A 81 9.75 -16.01 -14.68
CA GLY A 81 10.46 -17.30 -14.65
C GLY A 81 11.45 -17.42 -13.48
N VAL A 82 11.19 -16.73 -12.37
CA VAL A 82 12.08 -16.66 -11.21
C VAL A 82 11.62 -17.55 -10.06
N SER A 83 12.50 -17.79 -9.10
CA SER A 83 12.18 -18.46 -7.85
C SER A 83 11.31 -17.59 -6.93
N MET A 84 10.66 -18.25 -5.96
CA MET A 84 9.89 -17.57 -4.91
C MET A 84 10.75 -16.58 -4.10
N GLN A 85 12.00 -16.96 -3.79
CA GLN A 85 12.88 -16.10 -3.01
C GLN A 85 13.29 -14.84 -3.79
N GLU A 86 13.50 -14.95 -5.10
CA GLU A 86 13.76 -13.79 -5.96
C GLU A 86 12.54 -12.86 -6.03
N ALA A 87 11.33 -13.41 -6.12
CA ALA A 87 10.09 -12.62 -6.05
C ALA A 87 9.96 -11.88 -4.71
N TYR A 88 10.19 -12.56 -3.58
CA TYR A 88 10.20 -11.93 -2.26
C TYR A 88 11.24 -10.81 -2.15
N ASN A 89 12.46 -11.03 -2.63
CA ASN A 89 13.51 -10.02 -2.58
C ASN A 89 13.12 -8.75 -3.37
N GLU A 90 12.51 -8.93 -4.55
CA GLU A 90 12.02 -7.80 -5.33
C GLU A 90 10.85 -7.08 -4.64
N PHE A 91 9.93 -7.81 -4.01
CA PHE A 91 8.83 -7.18 -3.27
C PHE A 91 9.32 -6.40 -2.05
N TYR A 92 10.27 -6.92 -1.28
CA TYR A 92 10.88 -6.17 -0.19
C TYR A 92 11.60 -4.91 -0.68
N LYS A 93 12.22 -4.95 -1.86
CA LYS A 93 12.80 -3.75 -2.49
C LYS A 93 11.72 -2.73 -2.86
N GLN A 94 10.59 -3.17 -3.41
CA GLN A 94 9.46 -2.28 -3.71
C GLN A 94 8.84 -1.68 -2.44
N ILE A 95 8.65 -2.47 -1.38
CA ILE A 95 8.20 -2.01 -0.06
C ILE A 95 9.16 -0.95 0.49
N ASN A 96 10.47 -1.19 0.44
CA ASN A 96 11.48 -0.23 0.88
C ASN A 96 11.45 1.08 0.07
N ASN A 97 11.16 1.01 -1.23
CA ASN A 97 11.00 2.21 -2.06
C ASN A 97 9.71 2.96 -1.74
N ALA A 98 8.61 2.25 -1.52
CA ALA A 98 7.34 2.84 -1.07
C ALA A 98 7.50 3.57 0.28
N TRP A 99 8.29 3.03 1.21
CA TRP A 99 8.62 3.75 2.44
C TRP A 99 9.37 5.07 2.20
N LYS A 100 10.30 5.11 1.25
CA LYS A 100 11.00 6.35 0.86
C LYS A 100 10.03 7.36 0.25
N ASP A 101 9.09 6.89 -0.56
CA ASP A 101 8.06 7.71 -1.16
C ASP A 101 7.13 8.33 -0.11
N ILE A 102 6.72 7.57 0.90
CA ILE A 102 5.96 8.09 2.06
C ILE A 102 6.78 9.17 2.78
N ASN A 103 8.07 8.90 3.05
CA ASN A 103 8.94 9.85 3.73
C ASN A 103 9.11 11.16 2.95
N GLU A 104 9.28 11.09 1.63
CA GLU A 104 9.40 12.27 0.78
C GLU A 104 8.15 13.15 0.85
N GLU A 105 6.97 12.56 0.73
CA GLU A 105 5.69 13.28 0.76
C GLU A 105 5.43 13.89 2.15
N CYS A 106 5.83 13.21 3.24
CA CYS A 106 5.72 13.73 4.60
C CYS A 106 6.59 14.97 4.86
N LEU A 107 7.64 15.19 4.05
CA LEU A 107 8.49 16.37 4.12
C LEU A 107 7.92 17.58 3.35
N LYS A 108 6.87 17.38 2.54
CA LYS A 108 6.29 18.41 1.67
C LYS A 108 4.77 18.60 1.90
N PRO A 109 4.30 18.97 3.11
CA PRO A 109 2.88 19.24 3.33
C PRO A 109 2.36 20.36 2.43
N THR A 110 1.13 20.23 1.96
CA THR A 110 0.43 21.25 1.16
C THR A 110 -0.91 21.59 1.78
N ALA A 111 -1.63 22.58 1.23
CA ALA A 111 -2.99 22.88 1.68
C ALA A 111 -3.95 21.69 1.46
N ALA A 112 -3.83 21.00 0.32
CA ALA A 112 -4.62 19.81 0.03
C ALA A 112 -4.12 18.56 0.77
N ALA A 113 -2.83 18.49 1.12
CA ALA A 113 -2.21 17.40 1.87
C ALA A 113 -1.65 17.89 3.21
N PRO A 114 -2.51 18.26 4.18
CA PRO A 114 -2.07 18.75 5.47
C PRO A 114 -1.35 17.65 6.25
N ARG A 115 -0.51 18.06 7.21
CA ARG A 115 0.28 17.11 8.02
C ARG A 115 -0.60 16.09 8.77
N SER A 116 -1.83 16.44 9.15
CA SER A 116 -2.81 15.52 9.75
C SER A 116 -3.16 14.36 8.80
N ALA A 117 -3.48 14.67 7.54
CA ALA A 117 -3.77 13.68 6.50
C ALA A 117 -2.56 12.78 6.21
N LEU A 118 -1.38 13.38 6.03
CA LEU A 118 -0.14 12.65 5.79
C LEU A 118 0.20 11.69 6.94
N ASN A 119 0.07 12.15 8.19
CA ASN A 119 0.27 11.32 9.37
C ASN A 119 -0.73 10.17 9.44
N ARG A 120 -1.98 10.39 9.03
CA ARG A 120 -2.99 9.33 9.00
C ARG A 120 -2.60 8.23 8.02
N ILE A 121 -2.21 8.57 6.78
CA ILE A 121 -1.78 7.60 5.77
C ILE A 121 -0.50 6.87 6.21
N LEU A 122 0.47 7.60 6.77
CA LEU A 122 1.70 7.03 7.32
C LEU A 122 1.39 6.00 8.42
N ASN A 123 0.45 6.30 9.32
CA ASN A 123 0.10 5.38 10.40
C ASN A 123 -0.66 4.15 9.89
N LEU A 124 -1.49 4.28 8.85
CA LEU A 124 -2.10 3.12 8.19
C LEU A 124 -1.03 2.19 7.59
N ALA A 125 0.03 2.73 6.97
CA ALA A 125 1.14 1.93 6.47
C ALA A 125 1.88 1.22 7.62
N ARG A 126 2.11 1.91 8.75
CA ARG A 126 2.78 1.34 9.95
C ARG A 126 2.00 0.19 10.59
N VAL A 127 0.67 0.17 10.47
CA VAL A 127 -0.16 -0.96 10.95
C VAL A 127 0.24 -2.25 10.24
N MET A 128 0.60 -2.19 8.96
CA MET A 128 1.06 -3.37 8.23
C MET A 128 2.39 -3.88 8.76
N ASP A 129 3.34 -3.00 9.06
CA ASP A 129 4.59 -3.40 9.72
C ASP A 129 4.35 -3.98 11.12
N LEU A 130 3.32 -3.53 11.84
CA LEU A 130 3.00 -4.09 13.16
C LEU A 130 2.45 -5.51 13.06
N PHE A 131 1.54 -5.77 12.12
CA PHE A 131 0.88 -7.07 11.97
C PHE A 131 1.77 -8.13 11.31
N HIS A 132 2.76 -7.72 10.53
CA HIS A 132 3.53 -8.59 9.66
C HIS A 132 5.03 -8.61 10.02
N LYS A 133 5.32 -8.31 11.30
CA LYS A 133 6.65 -8.38 11.91
C LYS A 133 7.03 -9.79 12.37
#